data_AF-A0A3B0Y9C0-F1
#
_entry.id   AF-A0A3B0Y9C0-F1
#
_cell.length_a   1.000
_cell.length_b   1.000
_cell.length_c   1.000
_cell.angle_alpha   90.00
_cell.angle_beta   90.00
_cell.angle_gamma   90.00
#
_symmetry.space_group_name_H-M   'P 1'
#
loop_
_entity.id
_entity.type
_entity.pdbx_description
1 polymer ?
#
loop_
_entity_poly.entity_id
_entity_poly.type
_entity_poly.pdbx_seq_one_letter_code
_entity_poly.pdbx_strand_id
1 'polypeptide(L)'
;MKFNKKSFVFKKQLGAALITSLVFMSILTVLGISAMRNNTLDVKIHNAMLDRLNAFQCSEAALRQGERFIKDATEQLDATAGGVPDQGARQVWSENNNILNNLVNENREWWTINGWGDFVLSNPDVNIGCATEAEYIVQSLGGAGDNGSGDLSFKAEAESQMNVYRISSRSEGVSSNSAVILQSTFTRQFQ
;
A
#
# COMPACT_ATOMS: atom_id res chain seq x y z
N MET A 1 36.44 41.70 -71.29
CA MET A 1 36.28 40.98 -70.01
C MET A 1 34.87 40.39 -69.99
N LYS A 2 34.74 39.04 -70.00
CA LYS A 2 33.46 38.31 -70.08
C LYS A 2 32.84 38.19 -68.69
N PHE A 3 31.57 38.53 -68.52
CA PHE A 3 30.74 38.08 -67.40
C PHE A 3 29.57 37.25 -67.93
N ASN A 4 29.71 35.93 -67.83
CA ASN A 4 28.70 34.97 -68.25
C ASN A 4 27.68 34.80 -67.12
N LYS A 5 26.50 35.42 -67.22
CA LYS A 5 25.39 35.21 -66.29
C LYS A 5 24.77 33.83 -66.55
N LYS A 6 25.12 32.83 -65.72
CA LYS A 6 24.35 31.57 -65.66
C LYS A 6 22.99 31.88 -65.04
N SER A 7 21.92 31.80 -65.84
CA SER A 7 20.55 31.85 -65.35
C SER A 7 20.18 30.51 -64.70
N PHE A 8 19.80 30.54 -63.42
CA PHE A 8 19.19 29.39 -62.75
C PHE A 8 17.73 29.28 -63.19
N VAL A 9 17.43 28.31 -64.05
CA VAL A 9 16.05 27.99 -64.46
C VAL A 9 15.40 27.17 -63.34
N PHE A 10 14.53 27.81 -62.55
CA PHE A 10 13.67 27.11 -61.59
C PHE A 10 12.55 26.37 -62.37
N LYS A 11 12.69 25.05 -62.53
CA LYS A 11 11.62 24.20 -63.06
C LYS A 11 10.43 24.21 -62.08
N LYS A 12 9.26 24.69 -62.52
CA LYS A 12 8.00 24.60 -61.75
C LYS A 12 7.54 23.14 -61.70
N GLN A 13 7.83 22.46 -60.59
CA GLN A 13 7.33 21.10 -60.32
C GLN A 13 5.91 21.19 -59.76
N LEU A 14 4.90 21.06 -60.63
CA LEU A 14 3.47 21.32 -60.32
C LEU A 14 2.71 20.16 -59.64
N GLY A 15 3.38 19.13 -59.13
CA GLY A 15 2.67 18.04 -58.42
C GLY A 15 3.56 17.08 -57.65
N ALA A 16 4.77 16.79 -58.14
CA ALA A 16 5.67 15.84 -57.48
C ALA A 16 6.11 16.30 -56.08
N ALA A 17 6.34 17.61 -55.88
CA ALA A 17 6.77 18.16 -54.59
C ALA A 17 5.70 18.04 -53.49
N LEU A 18 4.42 18.17 -53.85
CA LEU A 18 3.32 18.00 -52.89
C LEU A 18 3.24 16.54 -52.43
N ILE A 19 3.28 15.60 -53.37
CA ILE A 19 3.16 14.17 -53.08
C ILE A 19 4.34 13.71 -52.22
N THR A 20 5.58 14.10 -52.56
CA THR A 20 6.74 13.73 -51.74
C THR A 20 6.67 14.35 -50.34
N SER A 21 6.27 15.62 -50.22
CA SER A 21 6.09 16.27 -48.91
C SER A 21 5.03 15.57 -48.06
N LEU A 22 3.92 15.12 -48.66
CA LEU A 22 2.85 14.40 -47.96
C LEU A 22 3.33 13.01 -47.49
N VAL A 23 4.09 12.30 -48.34
CA VAL A 23 4.66 11.00 -47.99
C VAL A 23 5.69 11.15 -46.86
N PHE A 24 6.57 12.15 -46.93
CA PHE A 24 7.51 12.40 -45.82
C PHE A 24 6.78 12.83 -44.54
N MET A 25 5.73 13.65 -44.65
CA MET A 25 4.94 14.08 -43.50
C MET A 25 4.19 12.91 -42.85
N SER A 26 3.66 11.96 -43.64
CA SER A 26 3.00 10.77 -43.10
C SER A 26 3.98 9.82 -42.42
N ILE A 27 5.20 9.66 -42.96
CA ILE A 27 6.25 8.87 -42.33
C ILE A 27 6.64 9.50 -40.98
N LEU A 28 6.85 10.83 -40.94
CA LEU A 28 7.20 11.54 -39.71
C LEU A 28 6.09 11.48 -38.66
N THR A 29 4.80 11.54 -39.04
CA THR A 29 3.71 11.41 -38.07
C THR A 29 3.60 10.01 -37.49
N VAL A 30 3.78 8.96 -38.30
CA VAL A 30 3.78 7.57 -37.80
C VAL A 30 4.94 7.34 -36.84
N LEU A 31 6.14 7.84 -37.16
CA LEU A 31 7.29 7.79 -36.26
C LEU A 31 7.04 8.56 -34.96
N GLY A 32 6.45 9.75 -35.04
CA GLY A 32 6.08 10.56 -33.86
C GLY A 32 5.06 9.85 -32.95
N ILE A 33 4.01 9.28 -33.52
CA ILE A 33 2.98 8.53 -32.77
C ILE A 33 3.61 7.29 -32.11
N SER A 34 4.46 6.56 -32.83
CA SER A 34 5.12 5.36 -32.29
C SER A 34 6.02 5.69 -31.10
N ALA A 35 6.77 6.81 -31.15
CA ALA A 35 7.57 7.26 -30.03
C ALA A 35 6.72 7.67 -28.82
N MET A 36 5.58 8.35 -29.04
CA MET A 36 4.64 8.72 -27.97
C MET A 36 4.01 7.50 -27.28
N ARG A 37 3.66 6.45 -28.02
CA ARG A 37 3.04 5.24 -27.46
C ARG A 37 3.91 4.57 -26.40
N ASN A 38 5.23 4.51 -26.61
CA ASN A 38 6.15 3.93 -25.62
C ASN A 38 6.13 4.69 -24.28
N ASN A 39 6.16 6.03 -24.34
CA ASN A 39 6.12 6.86 -23.12
C ASN A 39 4.82 6.67 -22.31
N THR A 40 3.69 6.39 -22.96
CA THR A 40 2.42 6.19 -22.24
C THR A 40 2.37 4.91 -21.40
N LEU A 41 3.11 3.86 -21.80
CA LEU A 41 3.19 2.63 -21.02
C LEU A 41 4.07 2.82 -19.79
N ASP A 42 5.23 3.46 -19.95
CA ASP A 42 6.16 3.71 -18.86
C ASP A 42 5.54 4.58 -17.77
N VAL A 43 4.79 5.63 -18.17
CA VAL A 43 4.05 6.48 -17.22
C VAL A 43 3.00 5.69 -16.44
N LYS A 44 2.29 4.75 -17.07
CA LYS A 44 1.30 3.92 -16.36
C LYS A 44 1.97 2.99 -15.35
N ILE A 45 3.10 2.39 -15.71
CA ILE A 45 3.88 1.54 -14.79
C ILE A 45 4.40 2.38 -13.62
N HIS A 46 4.94 3.57 -13.88
CA HIS A 46 5.40 4.48 -12.84
C HIS A 46 4.26 4.91 -11.90
N ASN A 47 3.09 5.25 -12.45
CA ASN A 47 1.93 5.61 -11.63
C ASN A 47 1.44 4.44 -10.77
N ALA A 48 1.36 3.23 -11.33
CA ALA A 48 0.96 2.04 -10.57
C ALA A 48 1.98 1.67 -9.47
N MET A 49 3.28 1.83 -9.74
CA MET A 49 4.33 1.64 -8.75
C MET A 49 4.25 2.68 -7.63
N LEU A 50 4.07 3.95 -7.96
CA LEU A 50 3.91 5.02 -6.98
C LEU A 50 2.69 4.78 -6.08
N ASP A 51 1.56 4.38 -6.67
CA ASP A 51 0.34 4.06 -5.92
C ASP A 51 0.56 2.93 -4.91
N ARG A 52 1.23 1.85 -5.35
CA ARG A 52 1.59 0.73 -4.47
C ARG A 52 2.60 1.11 -3.39
N LEU A 53 3.56 1.98 -3.70
CA LEU A 53 4.54 2.47 -2.73
C LEU A 53 3.87 3.33 -1.64
N ASN A 54 2.93 4.19 -2.02
CA ASN A 54 2.14 4.96 -1.05
C ASN A 54 1.33 4.03 -0.13
N ALA A 55 0.64 3.04 -0.71
CA ALA A 55 -0.07 2.02 0.07
C ALA A 55 0.87 1.25 1.03
N PHE A 56 2.10 0.97 0.61
CA PHE A 56 3.09 0.31 1.47
C PHE A 56 3.50 1.19 2.65
N GLN A 57 3.84 2.46 2.40
CA GLN A 57 4.24 3.40 3.45
C GLN A 57 3.14 3.62 4.48
N CYS A 58 1.89 3.73 4.01
CA CYS A 58 0.71 3.84 4.84
C CYS A 58 0.45 2.59 5.69
N SER A 59 0.57 1.41 5.09
CA SER A 59 0.47 0.15 5.82
C SER A 59 1.58 0.02 6.87
N GLU A 60 2.81 0.45 6.57
CA GLU A 60 3.92 0.45 7.55
C GLU A 60 3.64 1.40 8.72
N ALA A 61 3.07 2.57 8.45
CA ALA A 61 2.74 3.54 9.48
C ALA A 61 1.65 3.01 10.43
N ALA A 62 0.61 2.33 9.90
CA ALA A 62 -0.39 1.63 10.70
C ALA A 62 0.20 0.45 11.48
N LEU A 63 1.10 -0.32 10.87
CA LEU A 63 1.82 -1.40 11.56
C LEU A 63 2.60 -0.87 12.76
N ARG A 64 3.32 0.25 12.60
CA ARG A 64 4.02 0.92 13.71
C ARG A 64 3.06 1.43 14.79
N GLN A 65 1.84 1.84 14.45
CA GLN A 65 0.82 2.20 15.43
C GLN A 65 0.37 0.97 16.24
N GLY A 66 0.18 -0.18 15.60
CA GLY A 66 -0.06 -1.45 16.28
C GLY A 66 1.08 -1.82 17.23
N GLU A 67 2.34 -1.64 16.82
CA GLU A 67 3.49 -1.87 17.70
C GLU A 67 3.51 -0.90 18.89
N ARG A 68 3.17 0.38 18.68
CA ARG A 68 3.06 1.37 19.76
C ARG A 68 1.97 0.99 20.74
N PHE A 69 0.80 0.57 20.26
CA PHE A 69 -0.29 0.07 21.11
C PHE A 69 0.18 -1.10 21.98
N ILE A 70 0.89 -2.08 21.39
CA ILE A 70 1.44 -3.19 22.16
C ILE A 70 2.49 -2.71 23.14
N LYS A 71 3.35 -1.73 22.82
CA LYS A 71 4.42 -1.19 23.69
C LYS A 71 3.91 -0.29 24.82
N ASP A 72 2.80 0.40 24.63
CA ASP A 72 2.20 1.28 25.65
C ASP A 72 1.49 0.49 26.76
N ALA A 73 1.11 -0.76 26.51
CA ALA A 73 0.51 -1.61 27.53
C ALA A 73 1.40 -1.75 28.76
N THR A 74 0.85 -1.65 29.96
CA THR A 74 1.60 -1.92 31.20
C THR A 74 1.53 -3.40 31.54
N GLU A 75 0.37 -4.00 31.29
CA GLU A 75 0.07 -5.41 31.55
C GLU A 75 -0.18 -6.17 30.25
N GLN A 76 -0.24 -7.51 30.36
CA GLN A 76 -0.56 -8.38 29.24
C GLN A 76 -1.92 -8.03 28.63
N LEU A 77 -1.95 -7.95 27.29
CA LEU A 77 -3.17 -7.71 26.52
C LEU A 77 -4.12 -8.91 26.61
N ASP A 78 -5.41 -8.64 26.81
CA ASP A 78 -6.44 -9.68 26.92
C ASP A 78 -6.84 -10.20 25.54
N ALA A 79 -6.81 -11.53 25.34
CA ALA A 79 -7.11 -12.15 24.06
C ALA A 79 -8.59 -12.51 23.98
N THR A 80 -9.37 -11.80 23.15
CA THR A 80 -10.78 -12.12 22.94
C THR A 80 -10.98 -13.06 21.74
N ALA A 81 -11.80 -14.09 21.95
CA ALA A 81 -12.30 -14.96 20.88
C ALA A 81 -13.71 -14.57 20.40
N GLY A 82 -14.40 -13.66 21.12
CA GLY A 82 -15.76 -13.25 20.85
C GLY A 82 -15.89 -11.73 20.70
N GLY A 83 -16.45 -11.30 19.56
CA GLY A 83 -16.61 -9.87 19.24
C GLY A 83 -15.34 -9.21 18.67
N VAL A 84 -15.48 -7.96 18.26
CA VAL A 84 -14.35 -7.13 17.81
C VAL A 84 -13.59 -6.63 19.06
N PRO A 85 -12.25 -6.76 19.10
CA PRO A 85 -11.47 -6.28 20.25
C PRO A 85 -11.66 -4.79 20.51
N ASP A 86 -11.88 -4.44 21.79
CA ASP A 86 -11.93 -3.05 22.23
C ASP A 86 -10.52 -2.53 22.58
N GLN A 87 -10.12 -1.46 21.90
CA GLN A 87 -8.84 -0.79 22.12
C GLN A 87 -8.75 -0.19 23.53
N GLY A 88 -9.86 0.32 24.08
CA GLY A 88 -9.93 0.92 25.41
C GLY A 88 -9.75 -0.11 26.52
N ALA A 89 -10.26 -1.32 26.33
CA ALA A 89 -10.10 -2.46 27.22
C ALA A 89 -8.78 -3.23 27.01
N ARG A 90 -7.88 -2.74 26.14
CA ARG A 90 -6.60 -3.40 25.78
C ARG A 90 -6.79 -4.84 25.28
N GLN A 91 -7.86 -5.10 24.53
CA GLN A 91 -8.14 -6.42 23.97
C GLN A 91 -7.48 -6.62 22.60
N VAL A 92 -7.10 -7.85 22.30
CA VAL A 92 -6.55 -8.29 21.01
C VAL A 92 -7.23 -9.57 20.55
N TRP A 93 -7.10 -9.90 19.26
CA TRP A 93 -7.64 -11.16 18.74
C TRP A 93 -6.89 -12.37 19.29
N SER A 94 -7.59 -13.47 19.56
CA SER A 94 -6.98 -14.72 20.02
C SER A 94 -6.29 -15.53 18.91
N GLU A 95 -5.44 -16.46 19.33
CA GLU A 95 -4.55 -17.28 18.49
C GLU A 95 -5.28 -18.27 17.54
N ASN A 96 -6.57 -18.53 17.78
CA ASN A 96 -7.38 -19.48 17.01
C ASN A 96 -8.66 -18.86 16.44
N ASN A 97 -8.59 -17.59 16.00
CA ASN A 97 -9.75 -16.91 15.46
C ASN A 97 -9.90 -17.13 13.94
N ASN A 98 -10.94 -17.85 13.52
CA ASN A 98 -11.20 -18.15 12.11
C ASN A 98 -11.49 -16.92 11.26
N ILE A 99 -11.90 -15.81 11.88
CA ILE A 99 -12.17 -14.53 11.20
C ILE A 99 -10.86 -14.02 10.56
N LEU A 100 -9.71 -14.27 11.20
CA LEU A 100 -8.40 -13.82 10.73
C LEU A 100 -7.68 -14.78 9.76
N ASN A 101 -8.34 -15.84 9.28
CA ASN A 101 -7.65 -16.84 8.45
C ASN A 101 -7.35 -16.36 7.02
N ASN A 102 -8.06 -15.33 6.51
CA ASN A 102 -8.00 -14.96 5.10
C ASN A 102 -8.00 -13.45 4.83
N LEU A 103 -7.19 -12.70 5.58
CA LEU A 103 -7.06 -11.24 5.50
C LEU A 103 -6.88 -10.69 4.06
N VAL A 104 -6.22 -11.45 3.17
CA VAL A 104 -5.91 -11.02 1.79
C VAL A 104 -7.16 -10.95 0.90
N ASN A 105 -8.18 -11.77 1.19
CA ASN A 105 -9.42 -11.78 0.42
C ASN A 105 -10.51 -10.89 1.04
N GLU A 106 -10.24 -10.31 2.21
CA GLU A 106 -11.19 -9.42 2.87
C GLU A 106 -11.20 -8.03 2.22
N ASN A 107 -12.41 -7.46 2.12
CA ASN A 107 -12.61 -6.13 1.55
C ASN A 107 -12.37 -5.04 2.60
N ARG A 108 -12.39 -3.77 2.16
CA ARG A 108 -12.19 -2.62 3.05
C ARG A 108 -13.14 -2.59 4.24
N GLU A 109 -14.43 -2.78 4.00
CA GLU A 109 -15.45 -2.73 5.06
C GLU A 109 -15.18 -3.74 6.17
N TRP A 110 -14.70 -4.95 5.82
CA TRP A 110 -14.31 -5.95 6.80
C TRP A 110 -13.17 -5.45 7.69
N TRP A 111 -12.16 -4.80 7.11
CA TRP A 111 -11.01 -4.28 7.85
C TRP A 111 -11.39 -3.08 8.72
N THR A 112 -12.30 -2.23 8.26
CA THR A 112 -12.87 -1.13 9.06
C THR A 112 -13.64 -1.64 10.28
N ILE A 113 -14.32 -2.79 10.16
CA ILE A 113 -15.09 -3.39 11.26
C ILE A 113 -14.18 -4.14 12.24
N ASN A 114 -13.20 -4.90 11.75
CA ASN A 114 -12.42 -5.84 12.57
C ASN A 114 -11.03 -5.32 13.00
N GLY A 115 -10.59 -4.21 12.40
CA GLY A 115 -9.35 -3.53 12.72
C GLY A 115 -9.59 -2.14 13.29
N TRP A 116 -8.48 -1.46 13.58
CA TRP A 116 -8.48 -0.09 14.07
C TRP A 116 -7.79 0.81 13.05
N GLY A 117 -8.48 1.90 12.68
CA GLY A 117 -7.96 2.93 11.78
C GLY A 117 -7.17 4.00 12.53
N ASP A 118 -6.13 4.54 11.89
CA ASP A 118 -5.43 5.74 12.36
C ASP A 118 -5.68 6.91 11.40
N PHE A 119 -6.47 7.88 11.86
CA PHE A 119 -6.80 9.11 11.12
C PHE A 119 -5.64 10.10 11.05
N VAL A 120 -4.59 9.95 11.87
CA VAL A 120 -3.45 10.89 11.89
C VAL A 120 -2.61 10.79 10.61
N LEU A 121 -2.75 9.70 9.86
CA LEU A 121 -1.99 9.41 8.64
C LEU A 121 -2.76 9.69 7.33
N SER A 122 -4.06 9.98 7.41
CA SER A 122 -4.86 10.33 6.24
C SER A 122 -4.77 11.84 5.97
N ASN A 123 -4.41 12.20 4.74
CA ASN A 123 -4.50 13.57 4.28
C ASN A 123 -5.46 13.62 3.09
N PRO A 124 -6.76 13.90 3.32
CA PRO A 124 -7.77 13.88 2.27
C PRO A 124 -7.55 14.97 1.21
N ASP A 125 -6.73 15.99 1.52
CA ASP A 125 -6.53 17.17 0.68
C ASP A 125 -5.26 17.11 -0.18
N VAL A 126 -4.39 16.10 -0.01
CA VAL A 126 -3.12 15.99 -0.74
C VAL A 126 -2.97 14.59 -1.35
N ASN A 127 -2.57 14.53 -2.62
CA ASN A 127 -2.18 13.30 -3.35
C ASN A 127 -0.82 12.72 -2.85
N ILE A 128 -0.55 12.88 -1.56
CA ILE A 128 0.64 12.44 -0.82
C ILE A 128 0.12 11.96 0.53
N GLY A 129 0.24 10.66 0.78
CA GLY A 129 -0.33 10.01 1.96
C GLY A 129 -1.32 8.91 1.59
N CYS A 130 -2.12 8.49 2.56
CA CYS A 130 -3.08 7.40 2.42
C CYS A 130 -4.40 7.98 1.90
N ALA A 131 -4.94 7.45 0.79
CA ALA A 131 -6.26 7.89 0.30
C ALA A 131 -7.38 7.58 1.29
N THR A 132 -7.24 6.45 1.98
CA THR A 132 -8.14 5.99 3.03
C THR A 132 -7.35 5.74 4.30
N GLU A 133 -8.04 5.74 5.43
CA GLU A 133 -7.44 5.41 6.72
C GLU A 133 -6.77 4.04 6.64
N ALA A 134 -5.51 3.97 7.08
CA ALA A 134 -4.78 2.72 7.17
C ALA A 134 -5.23 1.98 8.44
N GLU A 135 -5.51 0.69 8.30
CA GLU A 135 -6.11 -0.14 9.33
C GLU A 135 -5.09 -1.16 9.82
N TYR A 136 -5.10 -1.47 11.11
CA TYR A 136 -4.30 -2.54 11.68
C TYR A 136 -5.10 -3.42 12.63
N ILE A 137 -4.66 -4.66 12.74
CA ILE A 137 -5.24 -5.72 13.54
C ILE A 137 -4.11 -6.32 14.37
N VAL A 138 -4.35 -6.51 15.66
CA VAL A 138 -3.41 -7.18 16.56
C VAL A 138 -4.01 -8.51 17.00
N GLN A 139 -3.24 -9.56 16.80
CA GLN A 139 -3.56 -10.93 17.20
C GLN A 139 -2.51 -11.43 18.19
N SER A 140 -2.94 -11.99 19.31
CA SER A 140 -2.06 -12.76 20.19
C SER A 140 -1.82 -14.14 19.59
N LEU A 141 -0.56 -14.58 19.58
CA LEU A 141 -0.15 -15.94 19.22
C LEU A 141 0.23 -16.75 20.47
N GLY A 142 -0.19 -16.29 21.66
CA GLY A 142 0.17 -16.87 22.94
C GLY A 142 1.58 -16.49 23.40
N GLY A 143 1.87 -16.88 24.65
CA GLY A 143 3.20 -16.81 25.25
C GLY A 143 3.71 -18.22 25.58
N ALA A 144 5.01 -18.34 25.86
CA ALA A 144 5.57 -19.57 26.41
C ALA A 144 5.11 -19.76 27.87
N GLY A 145 3.87 -20.19 28.03
CA GLY A 145 3.17 -20.40 29.30
C GLY A 145 1.70 -20.62 28.99
N ASP A 146 1.23 -21.83 29.27
CA ASP A 146 -0.08 -22.34 28.90
C ASP A 146 -1.21 -21.40 29.38
N ASN A 147 -1.99 -20.82 28.47
CA ASN A 147 -3.26 -20.15 28.80
C ASN A 147 -4.46 -21.12 28.65
N GLY A 148 -4.19 -22.43 28.73
CA GLY A 148 -5.14 -23.51 28.54
C GLY A 148 -5.57 -24.18 29.85
N SER A 149 -6.03 -23.45 30.86
CA SER A 149 -6.99 -23.92 31.89
C SER A 149 -7.10 -22.89 33.01
N GLY A 150 -8.30 -22.73 33.55
CA GLY A 150 -8.65 -21.74 34.57
C GLY A 150 -8.02 -22.01 35.95
N ASP A 151 -6.70 -21.96 36.03
CA ASP A 151 -5.96 -21.91 37.29
C ASP A 151 -5.52 -20.46 37.55
N LEU A 152 -6.23 -19.80 38.46
CA LEU A 152 -5.91 -18.43 38.91
C LEU A 152 -4.61 -18.37 39.73
N SER A 153 -3.99 -19.51 40.06
CA SER A 153 -2.77 -19.58 40.86
C SER A 153 -1.48 -19.26 40.08
N PHE A 154 -1.49 -19.40 38.74
CA PHE A 154 -0.31 -19.18 37.89
C PHE A 154 -0.26 -17.79 37.22
N LYS A 155 -1.23 -16.90 37.51
CA LYS A 155 -1.17 -15.51 37.01
C LYS A 155 -0.04 -14.69 37.63
N ALA A 156 0.48 -15.10 38.79
CA ALA A 156 1.59 -14.42 39.48
C ALA A 156 2.98 -14.76 38.90
N GLU A 157 3.11 -15.81 38.09
CA GLU A 157 4.37 -16.21 37.42
C GLU A 157 4.38 -15.83 35.93
N ALA A 158 3.33 -15.13 35.47
CA ALA A 158 3.19 -14.61 34.10
C ALA A 158 3.94 -13.28 33.86
N GLU A 159 4.50 -12.65 34.89
CA GLU A 159 5.29 -11.40 34.79
C GLU A 159 6.66 -11.59 34.10
N SER A 160 6.98 -12.80 33.62
CA SER A 160 8.20 -13.07 32.85
C SER A 160 7.96 -13.93 31.60
N GLN A 161 6.75 -13.92 31.04
CA GLN A 161 6.46 -14.64 29.81
C GLN A 161 6.63 -13.72 28.59
N MET A 162 7.42 -14.17 27.62
CA MET A 162 7.45 -13.54 26.30
C MET A 162 6.13 -13.88 25.59
N ASN A 163 5.29 -12.87 25.44
CA ASN A 163 4.07 -12.95 24.65
C ASN A 163 4.39 -12.58 23.20
N VAL A 164 3.90 -13.39 22.27
CA VAL A 164 4.08 -13.17 20.83
C VAL A 164 2.79 -12.61 20.27
N TYR A 165 2.91 -11.50 19.55
CA TYR A 165 1.80 -10.87 18.85
C TYR A 165 2.08 -10.83 17.36
N ARG A 166 1.04 -10.99 16.55
CA ARG A 166 1.04 -10.76 15.12
C ARG A 166 0.24 -9.50 14.84
N ILE A 167 0.87 -8.56 14.16
CA ILE A 167 0.24 -7.34 13.71
C ILE A 167 0.07 -7.46 12.21
N SER A 168 -1.17 -7.35 11.76
CA SER A 168 -1.51 -7.27 10.34
C SER A 168 -2.03 -5.87 10.06
N SER A 169 -1.55 -5.25 8.99
CA SER A 169 -1.96 -3.91 8.57
C SER A 169 -2.39 -3.93 7.13
N ARG A 170 -3.34 -3.08 6.78
CA ARG A 170 -3.84 -2.88 5.43
C ARG A 170 -3.91 -1.39 5.14
N SER A 171 -3.51 -1.01 3.93
CA SER A 171 -3.89 0.30 3.41
C SER A 171 -4.06 0.26 1.89
N GLU A 172 -4.67 1.31 1.36
CA GLU A 172 -4.88 1.50 -0.06
C GLU A 172 -4.06 2.69 -0.58
N GLY A 173 -3.58 2.56 -1.81
CA GLY A 173 -2.94 3.64 -2.55
C GLY A 173 -3.93 4.76 -2.87
N VAL A 174 -3.42 5.88 -3.35
CA VAL A 174 -4.25 7.06 -3.66
C VAL A 174 -5.37 6.76 -4.65
N SER A 175 -5.17 5.78 -5.54
CA SER A 175 -6.17 5.37 -6.52
C SER A 175 -7.26 4.43 -5.98
N SER A 176 -7.18 3.97 -4.72
CA SER A 176 -8.00 2.92 -4.10
C SER A 176 -8.01 1.55 -4.81
N ASN A 177 -7.32 1.42 -5.95
CA ASN A 177 -7.23 0.17 -6.71
C ASN A 177 -6.05 -0.72 -6.28
N SER A 178 -5.09 -0.16 -5.55
CA SER A 178 -3.95 -0.92 -5.02
C SER A 178 -4.08 -1.05 -3.52
N ALA A 179 -4.30 -2.25 -3.02
CA ALA A 179 -4.23 -2.55 -1.60
C ALA A 179 -2.92 -3.27 -1.28
N VAL A 180 -2.31 -2.91 -0.16
CA VAL A 180 -1.14 -3.58 0.40
C VAL A 180 -1.50 -4.03 1.81
N ILE A 181 -1.15 -5.28 2.10
CA ILE A 181 -1.26 -5.87 3.44
C ILE A 181 0.14 -6.24 3.89
N LEU A 182 0.52 -5.79 5.09
CA LEU A 182 1.79 -6.14 5.73
C LEU A 182 1.52 -6.87 7.03
N GLN A 183 2.40 -7.82 7.35
CA GLN A 183 2.34 -8.58 8.59
C GLN A 183 3.70 -8.57 9.28
N SER A 184 3.69 -8.29 10.57
CA SER A 184 4.87 -8.36 11.44
C SER A 184 4.55 -9.19 12.67
N THR A 185 5.57 -9.86 13.21
CA THR A 185 5.48 -10.56 14.48
C THR A 185 6.29 -9.79 15.49
N PHE A 186 5.66 -9.38 16.59
CA PHE A 186 6.24 -8.57 17.64
C PHE A 186 6.20 -9.34 18.96
N THR A 187 7.35 -9.50 19.60
CA THR A 187 7.43 -10.13 20.93
C THR A 187 7.53 -9.07 22.00
N ARG A 188 6.81 -9.30 23.11
CA ARG A 188 6.86 -8.43 24.26
C ARG A 188 6.93 -9.24 25.55
N GLN A 189 7.86 -8.84 26.41
CA GLN A 189 7.86 -9.22 27.82
C GLN A 189 7.22 -8.08 28.61
N PHE A 190 6.26 -8.42 29.47
CA PHE A 190 5.71 -7.49 30.45
C PHE A 190 6.57 -7.58 31.71
N GLN A 191 6.71 -6.47 32.43
CA GLN A 191 7.52 -6.35 33.66
C GLN A 191 6.62 -5.95 34.81
#